data_AF-A0AAW6U854-F1
#
_entry.id   AF-A0AAW6U854-F1
#
_cell.length_a   1.000
_cell.length_b   1.000
_cell.length_c   1.000
_cell.angle_alpha   90.00
_cell.angle_beta   90.00
_cell.angle_gamma   90.00
#
_symmetry.space_group_name_H-M   'P 1'
#
loop_
_entity.id
_entity.type
_entity.pdbx_description
1 polymer ?
#
loop_
_entity_poly.entity_id
_entity_poly.type
_entity_poly.pdbx_seq_one_letter_code
_entity_poly.pdbx_strand_id
1 'polypeptide(L)'
;MKKISIIITLLMVSIFLISCNQEMFPTIIDTTDYTEEIESLALEIEQLIPNTINANFDLPTYDQYDIVYTLGDQSFTDEYVYNSPFFDIDQEFKYQITRGQASLQFSKDVRHLSYESGQNFTKMYIDLTIPIGHISKDHYTPADVTVRTTKNGEEVVEHSTTEAQLRGRGNSTWYSFDKKPYRLRFDKNTSILGMPEAKSYVLLTEYSDKSLMRNAITHKMSTFFQNIPYHLQIRYVELYVNQEYRGLYVLTEQVQVHPNKYFIESVPGSFNTGYFLEMDWRLMDSGTQPGFDWFRVSGIPYEINEPDANDPAYTTAHVTYISQYIADVENALIAKSGYEALIDVDNFVEHFLIHEFVKNVDVGWSSVFMAKERDEKLLYPMIWDFDLAIGNADYIDYGPENFYGFASNKNRLFHLMMQVPEIRLRFRDRFNDFYFDELPILLEMIPVLSASLNTQVQANFTKWNILNHYVWPNPPEMLVENTHDGQVQYVIGFLNARAAWMLEAMLTEDYENGVF
;
A
#
# COMPACT_ATOMS: atom_id res chain seq x y z
N MET A 1 2.43 -36.88 75.40
CA MET A 1 2.30 -38.16 74.66
C MET A 1 3.31 -38.09 73.53
N LYS A 2 4.57 -38.53 73.73
CA LYS A 2 5.13 -39.89 73.48
C LYS A 2 4.95 -40.33 72.01
N LYS A 3 5.94 -40.82 71.24
CA LYS A 3 7.39 -41.06 71.36
C LYS A 3 7.87 -41.52 69.96
N ILE A 4 9.01 -40.98 69.50
CA ILE A 4 10.21 -41.66 68.95
C ILE A 4 10.09 -43.15 68.59
N SER A 5 10.44 -43.54 67.34
CA SER A 5 11.60 -44.41 67.05
C SER A 5 11.77 -44.74 65.56
N ILE A 6 13.01 -44.62 65.09
CA ILE A 6 13.56 -45.07 63.81
C ILE A 6 14.08 -46.51 63.99
N ILE A 7 13.81 -47.41 63.03
CA ILE A 7 14.55 -48.68 62.87
C ILE A 7 14.83 -48.89 61.38
N ILE A 8 16.11 -49.14 61.09
CA ILE A 8 16.70 -49.53 59.80
C ILE A 8 16.68 -51.06 59.70
N THR A 9 16.28 -51.60 58.56
CA THR A 9 16.61 -52.99 58.18
C THR A 9 17.07 -53.04 56.72
N LEU A 10 18.31 -53.46 56.53
CA LEU A 10 18.96 -53.71 55.24
C LEU A 10 18.58 -55.11 54.76
N LEU A 11 18.15 -55.27 53.50
CA LEU A 11 18.13 -56.58 52.84
C LEU A 11 18.63 -56.43 51.39
N MET A 12 19.79 -56.99 51.10
CA MET A 12 20.30 -57.15 49.74
C MET A 12 19.42 -58.16 48.99
N VAL A 13 18.97 -57.79 47.80
CA VAL A 13 18.48 -58.72 46.79
C VAL A 13 19.25 -58.46 45.50
N SER A 14 20.10 -59.42 45.17
CA SER A 14 20.86 -59.53 43.92
C SER A 14 19.93 -59.71 42.73
N ILE A 15 19.97 -58.75 41.80
CA ILE A 15 19.27 -58.80 40.51
C ILE A 15 20.12 -59.57 39.52
N PHE A 16 19.60 -60.71 39.04
CA PHE A 16 20.09 -61.37 37.83
C PHE A 16 19.73 -60.52 36.62
N LEU A 17 20.73 -59.94 35.96
CA LEU A 17 20.59 -59.33 34.64
C LEU A 17 20.49 -60.45 33.61
N ILE A 18 19.28 -60.64 33.05
CA ILE A 18 19.08 -61.33 31.79
C ILE A 18 19.49 -60.33 30.70
N SER A 19 20.57 -60.64 29.98
CA SER A 19 21.02 -59.87 28.82
C SER A 19 19.96 -59.92 27.73
N CYS A 20 19.22 -58.83 27.56
CA CYS A 20 18.56 -58.54 26.30
C CYS A 20 19.66 -58.05 25.35
N ASN A 21 20.05 -58.85 24.35
CA ASN A 21 20.89 -58.40 23.25
C ASN A 21 20.08 -57.38 22.45
N GLN A 22 20.18 -56.11 22.83
CA GLN A 22 19.96 -55.01 21.90
C GLN A 22 21.22 -54.97 21.05
N GLU A 23 21.13 -55.43 19.80
CA GLU A 23 22.11 -55.09 18.79
C GLU A 23 22.13 -53.56 18.70
N MET A 24 23.07 -52.93 19.40
CA MET A 24 23.49 -51.57 19.09
C MET A 24 24.13 -51.64 17.72
N PHE A 25 23.35 -51.30 16.68
CA PHE A 25 23.93 -50.96 15.39
C PHE A 25 24.97 -49.86 15.66
N PRO A 26 26.23 -50.04 15.24
CA PRO A 26 27.20 -48.97 15.34
C PRO A 26 26.63 -47.77 14.57
N THR A 27 26.55 -46.61 15.21
CA THR A 27 26.34 -45.36 14.48
C THR A 27 27.57 -45.21 13.61
N ILE A 28 27.46 -45.58 12.34
CA ILE A 28 28.54 -45.40 11.36
C ILE A 28 28.65 -43.89 11.19
N ILE A 29 29.61 -43.28 11.88
CA ILE A 29 29.97 -41.88 11.65
C ILE A 29 30.69 -41.86 10.31
N ASP A 30 30.03 -41.30 9.31
CA ASP A 30 30.65 -41.03 8.03
C ASP A 30 31.76 -39.99 8.22
N THR A 31 33.01 -40.41 7.99
CA THR A 31 34.21 -39.57 8.13
C THR A 31 34.77 -39.16 6.77
N THR A 32 34.02 -39.43 5.70
CA THR A 32 34.39 -39.03 4.34
C THR A 32 34.39 -37.51 4.24
N ASP A 33 35.44 -36.96 3.63
CA ASP A 33 35.52 -35.54 3.32
C ASP A 33 34.76 -35.27 2.01
N TYR A 34 33.60 -34.61 2.13
CA TYR A 34 32.74 -34.26 1.00
C TYR A 34 32.98 -32.83 0.47
N THR A 35 34.06 -32.16 0.89
CA THR A 35 34.30 -30.74 0.57
C THR A 35 34.26 -30.46 -0.93
N GLU A 36 35.02 -31.21 -1.75
CA GLU A 36 35.05 -31.01 -3.21
C GLU A 36 33.68 -31.25 -3.88
N GLU A 37 32.93 -32.23 -3.38
CA GLU A 37 31.59 -32.54 -3.90
C GLU A 37 30.59 -31.43 -3.55
N ILE A 38 30.67 -30.89 -2.33
CA ILE A 38 29.86 -29.75 -1.89
C ILE A 38 30.23 -28.49 -2.69
N GLU A 39 31.51 -28.22 -2.93
CA GLU A 39 31.95 -27.08 -3.74
C GLU A 39 31.46 -27.19 -5.20
N SER A 40 31.52 -28.38 -5.79
CA SER A 40 30.96 -28.61 -7.13
C SER A 40 29.45 -28.39 -7.16
N LEU A 41 28.73 -28.92 -6.17
CA LEU A 41 27.28 -28.73 -6.05
C LEU A 41 26.92 -27.25 -5.84
N ALA A 42 27.72 -26.51 -5.08
CA ALA A 42 27.48 -25.10 -4.82
C ALA A 42 27.49 -24.25 -6.10
N LEU A 43 28.36 -24.59 -7.07
CA LEU A 43 28.42 -23.92 -8.38
C LEU A 43 27.18 -24.22 -9.23
N GLU A 44 26.61 -25.43 -9.12
CA GLU A 44 25.36 -25.78 -9.79
C GLU A 44 24.18 -25.01 -9.19
N ILE A 45 24.09 -24.97 -7.87
CA ILE A 45 23.04 -24.23 -7.14
C ILE A 45 23.10 -22.73 -7.45
N GLU A 46 24.30 -22.15 -7.50
CA GLU A 46 24.49 -20.72 -7.80
C GLU A 46 23.89 -20.33 -9.16
N GLN A 47 23.94 -21.21 -10.15
CA GLN A 47 23.37 -20.97 -11.48
C GLN A 47 21.84 -21.02 -11.50
N LEU A 48 21.23 -21.74 -10.56
CA LEU A 48 19.78 -21.90 -10.45
C LEU A 48 19.12 -20.77 -9.67
N ILE A 49 19.84 -20.12 -8.75
CA ILE A 49 19.35 -18.93 -8.04
C ILE A 49 19.30 -17.75 -9.03
N PRO A 50 18.16 -17.07 -9.24
CA PRO A 50 18.08 -15.92 -10.12
C PRO A 50 18.98 -14.76 -9.68
N ASN A 51 19.54 -13.99 -10.63
CA ASN A 51 20.26 -12.74 -10.30
C ASN A 51 19.31 -11.64 -9.82
N THR A 52 18.06 -11.69 -10.27
CA THR A 52 16.98 -10.78 -9.89
C THR A 52 15.83 -11.61 -9.35
N ILE A 53 15.30 -11.26 -8.19
CA ILE A 53 14.19 -11.96 -7.55
C ILE A 53 12.99 -11.03 -7.50
N ASN A 54 11.88 -11.45 -8.09
CA ASN A 54 10.58 -10.76 -8.02
C ASN A 54 9.37 -11.70 -8.21
N ALA A 55 9.61 -13.01 -8.15
CA ALA A 55 8.61 -14.06 -8.23
C ALA A 55 9.11 -15.32 -7.51
N ASN A 56 8.20 -16.23 -7.17
CA ASN A 56 8.56 -17.53 -6.63
C ASN A 56 9.47 -18.30 -7.60
N PHE A 57 10.34 -19.15 -7.05
CA PHE A 57 11.11 -20.13 -7.82
C PHE A 57 11.44 -21.34 -6.95
N ASP A 58 11.58 -22.49 -7.60
CA ASP A 58 11.96 -23.74 -6.95
C ASP A 58 13.43 -23.69 -6.51
N LEU A 59 13.69 -24.17 -5.30
CA LEU A 59 15.05 -24.32 -4.78
C LEU A 59 15.50 -25.77 -5.01
N PRO A 60 16.71 -25.99 -5.55
CA PRO A 60 17.15 -27.34 -5.89
C PRO A 60 17.39 -28.16 -4.62
N THR A 61 16.90 -29.40 -4.60
CA THR A 61 17.06 -30.37 -3.51
C THR A 61 17.76 -31.63 -4.02
N TYR A 62 18.52 -32.28 -3.14
CA TYR A 62 19.34 -33.44 -3.49
C TYR A 62 19.32 -34.45 -2.35
N ASP A 63 18.91 -35.70 -2.61
CA ASP A 63 18.69 -36.74 -1.58
C ASP A 63 19.88 -36.99 -0.62
N GLN A 64 21.10 -36.66 -1.04
CA GLN A 64 22.34 -36.91 -0.29
C GLN A 64 22.84 -35.69 0.50
N TYR A 65 22.15 -34.55 0.39
CA TYR A 65 22.59 -33.28 0.95
C TYR A 65 21.44 -32.61 1.72
N ASP A 66 21.74 -32.11 2.92
CA ASP A 66 20.85 -31.20 3.62
C ASP A 66 21.23 -29.77 3.20
N ILE A 67 20.31 -29.09 2.53
CA ILE A 67 20.54 -27.72 2.04
C ILE A 67 19.54 -26.77 2.70
N VAL A 68 20.08 -25.69 3.28
CA VAL A 68 19.27 -24.61 3.86
C VAL A 68 19.61 -23.33 3.14
N TYR A 69 18.59 -22.72 2.54
CA TYR A 69 18.68 -21.43 1.86
C TYR A 69 18.22 -20.32 2.80
N THR A 70 18.81 -19.14 2.71
CA THR A 70 18.48 -17.99 3.56
C THR A 70 18.55 -16.69 2.78
N LEU A 71 17.54 -15.84 2.95
CA LEU A 71 17.49 -14.47 2.43
C LEU A 71 16.98 -13.53 3.52
N GLY A 72 17.81 -12.60 3.97
CA GLY A 72 17.55 -11.84 5.19
C GLY A 72 17.42 -12.78 6.39
N ASP A 73 16.31 -12.66 7.13
CA ASP A 73 16.01 -13.49 8.32
C ASP A 73 15.15 -14.73 8.00
N GLN A 74 14.85 -15.00 6.73
CA GLN A 74 13.99 -16.09 6.31
C GLN A 74 14.80 -17.27 5.77
N SER A 75 14.41 -18.49 6.15
CA SER A 75 15.02 -19.73 5.67
C SER A 75 14.04 -20.58 4.87
N PHE A 76 14.57 -21.28 3.86
CA PHE A 76 13.81 -22.05 2.87
C PHE A 76 14.49 -23.40 2.59
N THR A 77 13.71 -24.39 2.16
CA THR A 77 14.20 -25.74 1.83
C THR A 77 13.83 -26.18 0.42
N ASP A 78 12.59 -25.92 -0.03
CA ASP A 78 12.07 -26.48 -1.29
C ASP A 78 11.68 -25.40 -2.31
N GLU A 79 11.08 -24.30 -1.85
CA GLU A 79 10.63 -23.19 -2.70
C GLU A 79 10.98 -21.87 -2.02
N TYR A 80 11.44 -20.90 -2.80
CA TYR A 80 11.44 -19.51 -2.36
C TYR A 80 10.09 -18.88 -2.68
N VAL A 81 9.32 -18.53 -1.64
CA VAL A 81 8.07 -17.79 -1.77
C VAL A 81 8.40 -16.31 -1.74
N TYR A 82 8.14 -15.62 -2.85
CA TYR A 82 8.47 -14.21 -2.99
C TYR A 82 7.60 -13.34 -2.08
N ASN A 83 8.29 -12.48 -1.33
CA ASN A 83 7.70 -11.37 -0.60
C ASN A 83 8.38 -10.08 -1.04
N SER A 84 7.59 -9.14 -1.56
CA SER A 84 8.14 -7.87 -2.05
C SER A 84 8.86 -7.11 -0.93
N PRO A 85 10.12 -6.69 -1.14
CA PRO A 85 10.77 -5.74 -0.25
C PRO A 85 10.09 -4.36 -0.36
N PHE A 86 10.41 -3.47 0.59
CA PHE A 86 9.87 -2.12 0.59
C PHE A 86 10.33 -1.31 -0.64
N PHE A 87 11.60 -1.46 -1.05
CA PHE A 87 12.16 -1.03 -2.33
C PHE A 87 13.17 -2.06 -2.84
N ASP A 88 13.61 -1.89 -4.07
CA ASP A 88 14.66 -2.71 -4.67
C ASP A 88 15.94 -2.71 -3.82
N ILE A 89 16.37 -3.88 -3.36
CA ILE A 89 17.54 -4.03 -2.50
C ILE A 89 18.48 -5.10 -3.01
N ASP A 90 19.79 -4.81 -2.94
CA ASP A 90 20.83 -5.82 -3.17
C ASP A 90 21.09 -6.55 -1.85
N GLN A 91 21.06 -7.87 -1.88
CA GLN A 91 21.27 -8.70 -0.69
C GLN A 91 21.90 -10.04 -1.05
N GLU A 92 22.54 -10.66 -0.06
CA GLU A 92 23.15 -11.98 -0.22
C GLU A 92 22.09 -13.08 -0.06
N PHE A 93 21.87 -13.88 -1.09
CA PHE A 93 21.15 -15.15 -1.01
C PHE A 93 22.13 -16.23 -0.54
N LYS A 94 21.98 -16.66 0.70
CA LYS A 94 22.90 -17.60 1.37
C LYS A 94 22.37 -19.02 1.24
N TYR A 95 23.29 -19.98 1.15
CA TYR A 95 22.93 -21.39 1.19
C TYR A 95 24.03 -22.20 1.88
N GLN A 96 23.59 -23.06 2.79
CA GLN A 96 24.43 -23.96 3.54
C GLN A 96 24.17 -25.38 3.06
N ILE A 97 25.22 -26.07 2.64
CA ILE A 97 25.16 -27.45 2.14
C ILE A 97 25.87 -28.34 3.14
N THR A 98 25.16 -29.37 3.61
CA THR A 98 25.68 -30.33 4.59
C THR A 98 25.59 -31.74 4.04
N ARG A 99 26.69 -32.50 4.15
CA ARG A 99 26.75 -33.93 3.85
C ARG A 99 27.73 -34.63 4.78
N GLY A 100 27.26 -35.67 5.47
CA GLY A 100 28.08 -36.37 6.48
C GLY A 100 28.48 -35.44 7.63
N GLN A 101 29.78 -35.13 7.75
CA GLN A 101 30.31 -34.16 8.72
C GLN A 101 30.79 -32.85 8.05
N ALA A 102 30.78 -32.77 6.72
CA ALA A 102 31.15 -31.57 6.00
C ALA A 102 29.94 -30.63 5.91
N SER A 103 30.15 -29.35 6.23
CA SER A 103 29.14 -28.29 6.12
C SER A 103 29.82 -27.01 5.66
N LEU A 104 29.42 -26.51 4.50
CA LEU A 104 29.99 -25.32 3.86
C LEU A 104 28.87 -24.33 3.56
N GLN A 105 29.20 -23.04 3.64
CA GLN A 105 28.28 -21.94 3.39
C GLN A 105 28.75 -21.14 2.18
N PHE A 106 27.81 -20.80 1.33
CA PHE A 106 28.00 -20.03 0.11
C PHE A 106 26.99 -18.88 0.06
N SER A 107 27.23 -17.93 -0.84
CA SER A 107 26.32 -16.82 -1.09
C SER A 107 26.36 -16.39 -2.55
N LYS A 108 25.25 -15.82 -3.00
CA LYS A 108 25.11 -15.14 -4.28
C LYS A 108 24.48 -13.77 -4.05
N ASP A 109 25.06 -12.72 -4.60
CA ASP A 109 24.43 -11.40 -4.61
C ASP A 109 23.22 -11.42 -5.54
N VAL A 110 22.06 -11.01 -5.03
CA VAL A 110 20.80 -10.94 -5.77
C VAL A 110 20.17 -9.56 -5.64
N ARG A 111 19.55 -9.11 -6.72
CA ARG A 111 18.70 -7.92 -6.74
C ARG A 111 17.27 -8.32 -6.41
N HIS A 112 16.79 -8.02 -5.20
CA HIS A 112 15.41 -8.27 -4.80
C HIS A 112 14.55 -7.05 -5.17
N LEU A 113 13.66 -7.19 -6.15
CA LEU A 113 12.85 -6.06 -6.64
C LEU A 113 11.58 -5.91 -5.84
N SER A 114 11.13 -4.67 -5.63
CA SER A 114 9.78 -4.42 -5.13
C SER A 114 8.72 -4.53 -6.23
N TYR A 115 7.46 -4.64 -5.83
CA TYR A 115 6.33 -4.57 -6.75
C TYR A 115 6.27 -3.29 -7.60
N GLU A 116 6.80 -2.18 -7.08
CA GLU A 116 6.83 -0.88 -7.74
C GLU A 116 8.04 -0.71 -8.67
N SER A 117 8.99 -1.65 -8.67
CA SER A 117 10.21 -1.53 -9.46
C SER A 117 9.91 -1.32 -10.95
N GLY A 118 10.57 -0.34 -11.55
CA GLY A 118 10.62 -0.22 -13.01
C GLY A 118 11.36 -1.39 -13.68
N GLN A 119 12.17 -2.15 -12.93
CA GLN A 119 12.85 -3.34 -13.42
C GLN A 119 11.94 -4.58 -13.52
N ASN A 120 10.68 -4.47 -13.07
CA ASN A 120 9.65 -5.47 -13.42
C ASN A 120 9.28 -5.42 -14.91
N PHE A 121 9.63 -4.34 -15.62
CA PHE A 121 9.37 -4.12 -17.05
C PHE A 121 7.91 -4.41 -17.46
N THR A 122 6.97 -4.05 -16.59
CA THR A 122 5.57 -4.37 -16.79
C THR A 122 4.96 -3.53 -17.91
N LYS A 123 4.35 -4.21 -18.89
CA LYS A 123 3.67 -3.61 -20.04
C LYS A 123 2.25 -4.11 -20.11
N MET A 124 1.31 -3.20 -20.31
CA MET A 124 -0.10 -3.52 -20.50
C MET A 124 -0.53 -3.09 -21.90
N TYR A 125 -0.98 -4.05 -22.70
CA TYR A 125 -1.54 -3.84 -24.02
C TYR A 125 -3.05 -3.96 -23.93
N ILE A 126 -3.75 -2.94 -24.41
CA ILE A 126 -5.21 -2.91 -24.49
C ILE A 126 -5.61 -2.65 -25.94
N ASP A 127 -6.26 -3.62 -26.57
CA ASP A 127 -6.80 -3.45 -27.92
C ASP A 127 -8.31 -3.21 -27.84
N LEU A 128 -8.75 -2.11 -28.44
CA LEU A 128 -10.13 -1.66 -28.48
C LEU A 128 -10.69 -1.81 -29.90
N THR A 129 -12.00 -1.98 -29.98
CA THR A 129 -12.72 -1.98 -31.28
C THR A 129 -12.87 -0.59 -31.89
N ILE A 130 -12.48 0.47 -31.16
CA ILE A 130 -12.58 1.88 -31.56
C ILE A 130 -11.25 2.61 -31.31
N PRO A 131 -11.00 3.75 -31.97
CA PRO A 131 -9.88 4.63 -31.62
C PRO A 131 -9.97 5.13 -30.17
N ILE A 132 -8.83 5.25 -29.48
CA ILE A 132 -8.79 5.75 -28.09
C ILE A 132 -9.41 7.14 -27.93
N GLY A 133 -9.36 7.98 -28.96
CA GLY A 133 -9.96 9.32 -28.92
C GLY A 133 -11.50 9.31 -28.82
N HIS A 134 -12.13 8.15 -29.03
CA HIS A 134 -13.57 7.98 -28.98
C HIS A 134 -14.06 7.32 -27.69
N ILE A 135 -13.18 7.00 -26.73
CA ILE A 135 -13.65 6.45 -25.46
C ILE A 135 -14.40 7.54 -24.66
N SER A 136 -15.38 7.11 -23.88
CA SER A 136 -16.13 7.97 -22.95
C SER A 136 -15.79 7.64 -21.50
N LYS A 137 -16.09 8.58 -20.59
CA LYS A 137 -16.10 8.37 -19.14
C LYS A 137 -17.32 7.57 -18.67
N ASP A 138 -18.40 7.61 -19.43
CA ASP A 138 -19.72 7.12 -19.01
C ASP A 138 -20.03 5.71 -19.53
N HIS A 139 -19.34 5.29 -20.59
CA HIS A 139 -19.61 4.03 -21.26
C HIS A 139 -18.36 3.17 -21.36
N TYR A 140 -18.50 1.90 -20.95
CA TYR A 140 -17.49 0.88 -21.11
C TYR A 140 -17.42 0.43 -22.57
N THR A 141 -16.20 0.39 -23.09
CA THR A 141 -15.86 -0.14 -24.42
C THR A 141 -15.21 -1.52 -24.25
N PRO A 142 -15.64 -2.56 -24.98
CA PRO A 142 -14.97 -3.86 -24.95
C PRO A 142 -13.48 -3.75 -25.29
N ALA A 143 -12.66 -4.53 -24.59
CA ALA A 143 -11.22 -4.45 -24.64
C ALA A 143 -10.58 -5.84 -24.53
N ASP A 144 -9.61 -6.12 -25.40
CA ASP A 144 -8.69 -7.24 -25.25
C ASP A 144 -7.48 -6.76 -24.46
N VAL A 145 -7.05 -7.53 -23.46
CA VAL A 145 -5.98 -7.15 -22.53
C VAL A 145 -4.89 -8.20 -22.54
N THR A 146 -3.65 -7.77 -22.72
CA THR A 146 -2.45 -8.58 -22.47
C THR A 146 -1.53 -7.85 -21.51
N VAL A 147 -1.12 -8.51 -20.44
CA VAL A 147 -0.14 -8.00 -19.47
C VAL A 147 1.13 -8.84 -19.59
N ARG A 148 2.26 -8.16 -19.81
CA ARG A 148 3.59 -8.77 -19.79
C ARG A 148 4.42 -8.17 -18.68
N THR A 149 5.28 -8.99 -18.09
CA THR A 149 6.21 -8.56 -17.03
C THR A 149 7.44 -9.43 -17.08
N THR A 150 8.50 -9.03 -16.38
CA THR A 150 9.66 -9.89 -16.14
C THR A 150 9.50 -10.58 -14.79
N LYS A 151 9.69 -11.90 -14.73
CA LYS A 151 9.75 -12.72 -13.51
C LYS A 151 11.11 -13.39 -13.43
N ASN A 152 11.87 -13.11 -12.37
CA ASN A 152 13.20 -13.66 -12.11
C ASN A 152 14.18 -13.51 -13.29
N GLY A 153 14.08 -12.40 -14.02
CA GLY A 153 14.90 -12.10 -15.20
C GLY A 153 14.31 -12.55 -16.54
N GLU A 154 13.19 -13.28 -16.56
CA GLU A 154 12.56 -13.78 -17.79
C GLU A 154 11.26 -13.03 -18.12
N GLU A 155 11.07 -12.63 -19.38
CA GLU A 155 9.80 -12.04 -19.83
C GLU A 155 8.70 -13.10 -19.91
N VAL A 156 7.56 -12.82 -19.27
CA VAL A 156 6.38 -13.69 -19.25
C VAL A 156 5.12 -12.92 -19.65
N VAL A 157 4.14 -13.66 -20.21
CA VAL A 157 2.76 -13.17 -20.33
C VAL A 157 2.04 -13.50 -19.03
N GLU A 158 1.87 -12.49 -18.19
CA GLU A 158 1.23 -12.64 -16.87
C GLU A 158 -0.28 -12.87 -16.98
N HIS A 159 -0.91 -12.20 -17.95
CA HIS A 159 -2.34 -12.27 -18.15
C HIS A 159 -2.71 -11.99 -19.61
N SER A 160 -3.74 -12.67 -20.11
CA SER A 160 -4.31 -12.41 -21.43
C SER A 160 -5.80 -12.75 -21.42
N THR A 161 -6.65 -11.82 -21.86
CA THR A 161 -8.12 -12.02 -21.92
C THR A 161 -8.78 -11.12 -22.96
N THR A 162 -9.95 -11.54 -23.45
CA THR A 162 -10.88 -10.73 -24.26
C THR A 162 -12.13 -10.34 -23.46
N GLU A 163 -12.22 -10.74 -22.18
CA GLU A 163 -13.36 -10.53 -21.28
C GLU A 163 -13.10 -9.30 -20.39
N ALA A 164 -12.81 -8.18 -21.03
CA ALA A 164 -12.54 -6.91 -20.35
C ALA A 164 -13.15 -5.72 -21.08
N GLN A 165 -13.20 -4.60 -20.37
CA GLN A 165 -13.75 -3.35 -20.85
C GLN A 165 -12.96 -2.16 -20.31
N LEU A 166 -12.82 -1.11 -21.10
CA LEU A 166 -12.15 0.13 -20.74
C LEU A 166 -13.12 1.31 -20.79
N ARG A 167 -13.02 2.22 -19.83
CA ARG A 167 -13.61 3.56 -19.93
C ARG A 167 -12.67 4.62 -19.38
N GLY A 168 -12.96 5.87 -19.72
CA GLY A 168 -12.36 7.02 -19.05
C GLY A 168 -12.73 7.10 -17.58
N ARG A 169 -11.91 7.78 -16.78
CA ARG A 169 -12.24 8.12 -15.39
C ARG A 169 -11.70 9.48 -15.00
N GLY A 170 -11.90 9.87 -13.75
CA GLY A 170 -11.38 11.11 -13.19
C GLY A 170 -12.26 12.31 -13.49
N ASN A 171 -11.93 13.43 -12.86
CA ASN A 171 -12.65 14.70 -13.04
C ASN A 171 -11.72 15.69 -13.73
N SER A 172 -11.00 16.52 -12.98
CA SER A 172 -10.03 17.50 -13.51
C SER A 172 -9.08 16.87 -14.52
N THR A 173 -8.48 15.72 -14.21
CA THR A 173 -7.55 14.98 -15.09
C THR A 173 -8.18 14.64 -16.45
N TRP A 174 -9.45 14.21 -16.46
CA TRP A 174 -10.15 13.82 -17.68
C TRP A 174 -10.39 15.01 -18.60
N TYR A 175 -10.77 16.17 -18.03
CA TYR A 175 -11.14 17.34 -18.82
C TYR A 175 -9.95 18.25 -19.15
N SER A 176 -8.89 18.23 -18.34
CA SER A 176 -7.84 19.25 -18.39
C SER A 176 -6.53 18.77 -19.04
N PHE A 177 -6.29 17.46 -19.13
CA PHE A 177 -4.98 16.93 -19.53
C PHE A 177 -5.04 16.03 -20.78
N ASP A 178 -3.98 16.02 -21.58
CA ASP A 178 -3.94 15.24 -22.82
C ASP A 178 -3.80 13.73 -22.57
N LYS A 179 -3.00 13.36 -21.57
CA LYS A 179 -2.88 11.97 -21.10
C LYS A 179 -4.09 11.65 -20.23
N LYS A 180 -4.91 10.69 -20.66
CA LYS A 180 -6.17 10.36 -19.98
C LYS A 180 -6.02 9.19 -19.01
N PRO A 181 -6.66 9.23 -17.83
CA PRO A 181 -6.73 8.10 -16.91
C PRO A 181 -7.88 7.16 -17.31
N TYR A 182 -7.73 5.88 -17.00
CA TYR A 182 -8.69 4.85 -17.38
C TYR A 182 -9.12 3.99 -16.21
N ARG A 183 -10.33 3.43 -16.29
CA ARG A 183 -10.78 2.32 -15.46
C ARG A 183 -10.89 1.08 -16.33
N LEU A 184 -10.09 0.08 -16.00
CA LEU A 184 -10.13 -1.25 -16.61
C LEU A 184 -11.08 -2.12 -15.79
N ARG A 185 -12.04 -2.76 -16.45
CA ARG A 185 -12.99 -3.67 -15.84
C ARG A 185 -12.92 -5.04 -16.48
N PHE A 186 -12.81 -6.09 -15.68
CA PHE A 186 -12.94 -7.48 -16.11
C PHE A 186 -14.38 -7.96 -15.90
N ASP A 187 -14.83 -8.91 -16.73
CA ASP A 187 -16.18 -9.47 -16.61
C ASP A 187 -16.37 -10.27 -15.31
N LYS A 188 -15.29 -10.93 -14.86
CA LYS A 188 -15.17 -11.64 -13.59
C LYS A 188 -14.02 -11.10 -12.75
N ASN A 189 -14.04 -11.42 -11.46
CA ASN A 189 -12.91 -11.13 -10.57
C ASN A 189 -11.65 -11.76 -11.14
N THR A 190 -10.61 -10.94 -11.30
CA THR A 190 -9.37 -11.33 -11.97
C THR A 190 -8.19 -10.73 -11.20
N SER A 191 -7.21 -11.55 -10.83
CA SER A 191 -5.91 -11.09 -10.32
C SER A 191 -4.99 -10.81 -11.49
N ILE A 192 -4.26 -9.69 -11.41
CA ILE A 192 -3.17 -9.35 -12.33
C ILE A 192 -1.99 -8.86 -11.50
N LEU A 193 -0.77 -9.24 -11.88
CA LEU A 193 0.49 -8.75 -11.26
C LEU A 193 0.55 -8.98 -9.73
N GLY A 194 -0.02 -10.09 -9.27
CA GLY A 194 -0.08 -10.46 -7.85
C GLY A 194 -1.02 -9.62 -6.98
N MET A 195 -1.80 -8.71 -7.58
CA MET A 195 -2.78 -7.90 -6.84
C MET A 195 -4.05 -8.72 -6.49
N PRO A 196 -4.76 -8.41 -5.40
CA PRO A 196 -5.98 -9.13 -5.02
C PRO A 196 -7.03 -9.12 -6.12
N GLU A 197 -7.74 -10.24 -6.31
CA GLU A 197 -8.71 -10.36 -7.39
C GLU A 197 -9.82 -9.30 -7.29
N ALA A 198 -10.04 -8.58 -8.38
CA ALA A 198 -11.06 -7.55 -8.47
C ALA A 198 -11.72 -7.52 -9.85
N LYS A 199 -12.92 -6.93 -9.93
CA LYS A 199 -13.51 -6.57 -11.23
C LYS A 199 -12.93 -5.32 -11.84
N SER A 200 -12.32 -4.42 -11.06
CA SER A 200 -11.90 -3.12 -11.55
C SER A 200 -10.57 -2.66 -10.97
N TYR A 201 -9.75 -2.16 -11.88
CA TYR A 201 -8.48 -1.49 -11.62
C TYR A 201 -8.49 -0.13 -12.33
N VAL A 202 -7.66 0.78 -11.86
CA VAL A 202 -7.50 2.11 -12.46
C VAL A 202 -6.07 2.31 -12.92
N LEU A 203 -5.93 3.03 -14.01
CA LEU A 203 -4.66 3.46 -14.58
C LEU A 203 -4.56 4.97 -14.35
N LEU A 204 -3.79 5.37 -13.33
CA LEU A 204 -3.53 6.77 -12.99
C LEU A 204 -2.40 7.31 -13.87
N THR A 205 -2.59 8.53 -14.36
CA THR A 205 -1.68 9.13 -15.34
C THR A 205 -0.47 9.80 -14.72
N GLU A 206 -0.59 10.23 -13.46
CA GLU A 206 0.34 11.14 -12.77
C GLU A 206 0.71 12.35 -13.64
N TYR A 207 -0.23 12.92 -14.41
CA TYR A 207 0.13 13.85 -15.48
C TYR A 207 0.62 15.21 -14.95
N SER A 208 -0.04 15.75 -13.94
CA SER A 208 0.41 16.95 -13.23
C SER A 208 1.54 16.66 -12.24
N ASP A 209 1.75 15.40 -11.85
CA ASP A 209 2.88 15.00 -11.02
C ASP A 209 4.10 14.69 -11.90
N LYS A 210 4.96 15.71 -12.11
CA LYS A 210 6.18 15.55 -12.93
C LYS A 210 7.24 14.63 -12.32
N SER A 211 7.14 14.24 -11.04
CA SER A 211 8.00 13.17 -10.50
C SER A 211 7.43 11.77 -10.83
N LEU A 212 6.15 11.68 -11.18
CA LEU A 212 5.39 10.44 -11.42
C LEU A 212 5.34 9.49 -10.20
N MET A 213 5.49 10.03 -8.98
CA MET A 213 5.83 9.25 -7.78
C MET A 213 5.04 9.62 -6.53
N ARG A 214 4.29 10.72 -6.48
CA ARG A 214 3.63 11.18 -5.24
C ARG A 214 2.60 10.19 -4.71
N ASN A 215 1.76 9.65 -5.60
CA ASN A 215 0.85 8.56 -5.26
C ASN A 215 1.64 7.33 -4.79
N ALA A 216 2.71 6.95 -5.50
CA ALA A 216 3.50 5.78 -5.14
C ALA A 216 4.15 5.89 -3.76
N ILE A 217 4.78 7.04 -3.49
CA ILE A 217 5.40 7.37 -2.21
C ILE A 217 4.37 7.34 -1.10
N THR A 218 3.20 7.93 -1.30
CA THR A 218 2.17 8.02 -0.25
C THR A 218 1.53 6.67 0.03
N HIS A 219 1.28 5.85 -1.00
CA HIS A 219 0.80 4.48 -0.83
C HIS A 219 1.81 3.60 -0.08
N LYS A 220 3.11 3.68 -0.43
CA LYS A 220 4.16 2.97 0.31
C LYS A 220 4.30 3.47 1.73
N MET A 221 4.26 4.78 1.95
CA MET A 221 4.26 5.36 3.29
C MET A 221 3.11 4.81 4.13
N SER A 222 1.91 4.64 3.56
CA SER A 222 0.76 4.13 4.32
C SER A 222 0.99 2.74 4.92
N THR A 223 1.87 1.90 4.36
CA THR A 223 2.11 0.55 4.88
C THR A 223 2.86 0.51 6.21
N PHE A 224 3.39 1.65 6.67
CA PHE A 224 3.92 1.81 8.02
C PHE A 224 2.82 1.97 9.10
N PHE A 225 1.60 2.30 8.68
CA PHE A 225 0.49 2.67 9.57
C PHE A 225 -0.47 1.50 9.76
N GLN A 226 -0.28 0.75 10.85
CA GLN A 226 -0.96 -0.53 11.11
C GLN A 226 -2.46 -0.39 11.41
N ASN A 227 -2.91 0.79 11.82
CA ASN A 227 -4.32 1.07 12.11
C ASN A 227 -5.10 1.48 10.85
N ILE A 228 -4.46 1.50 9.67
CA ILE A 228 -5.14 1.62 8.38
C ILE A 228 -5.39 0.21 7.86
N PRO A 229 -6.65 -0.28 7.85
CA PRO A 229 -6.93 -1.68 7.58
C PRO A 229 -6.72 -2.08 6.12
N TYR A 230 -6.68 -1.12 5.20
CA TYR A 230 -6.57 -1.41 3.76
C TYR A 230 -5.57 -0.52 3.03
N HIS A 231 -4.46 -1.14 2.60
CA HIS A 231 -3.45 -0.50 1.76
C HIS A 231 -3.66 -0.90 0.29
N LEU A 232 -4.07 0.07 -0.53
CA LEU A 232 -4.20 -0.14 -1.97
C LEU A 232 -2.85 -0.50 -2.58
N GLN A 233 -2.83 -1.55 -3.38
CA GLN A 233 -1.61 -1.96 -4.08
C GLN A 233 -1.41 -1.15 -5.36
N ILE A 234 -0.15 -0.88 -5.70
CA ILE A 234 0.24 -0.13 -6.89
C ILE A 234 1.25 -0.91 -7.72
N ARG A 235 1.24 -0.73 -9.04
CA ARG A 235 2.25 -1.21 -9.98
C ARG A 235 2.52 -0.14 -11.03
N TYR A 236 3.77 0.08 -11.39
CA TYR A 236 4.08 0.88 -12.57
C TYR A 236 3.88 0.05 -13.83
N VAL A 237 3.17 0.60 -14.81
CA VAL A 237 2.90 -0.08 -16.09
C VAL A 237 3.11 0.85 -17.27
N GLU A 238 3.84 0.40 -18.28
CA GLU A 238 3.85 1.04 -19.58
C GLU A 238 2.59 0.64 -20.35
N LEU A 239 1.73 1.61 -20.64
CA LEU A 239 0.44 1.37 -21.29
C LEU A 239 0.55 1.52 -22.81
N TYR A 240 0.02 0.54 -23.54
CA TYR A 240 -0.19 0.59 -24.97
C TYR A 240 -1.67 0.41 -25.26
N VAL A 241 -2.27 1.30 -26.05
CA VAL A 241 -3.68 1.16 -26.48
C VAL A 241 -3.76 1.20 -27.99
N ASN A 242 -4.33 0.15 -28.60
CA ASN A 242 -4.32 -0.10 -30.04
C ASN A 242 -2.89 -0.02 -30.60
N GLN A 243 -1.96 -0.73 -29.94
CA GLN A 243 -0.52 -0.76 -30.26
C GLN A 243 0.24 0.58 -30.11
N GLU A 244 -0.42 1.68 -29.73
CA GLU A 244 0.22 2.96 -29.50
C GLU A 244 0.61 3.15 -28.03
N TYR A 245 1.86 3.55 -27.79
CA TYR A 245 2.34 3.91 -26.45
C TYR A 245 1.61 5.13 -25.88
N ARG A 246 1.12 4.98 -24.64
CA ARG A 246 0.39 6.00 -23.88
C ARG A 246 1.16 6.56 -22.69
N GLY A 247 2.38 6.10 -22.43
CA GLY A 247 3.19 6.54 -21.29
C GLY A 247 3.20 5.56 -20.14
N LEU A 248 3.88 5.97 -19.07
CA LEU A 248 3.97 5.26 -17.80
C LEU A 248 2.77 5.58 -16.93
N TYR A 249 2.06 4.58 -16.41
CA TYR A 249 0.90 4.74 -15.53
C TYR A 249 1.16 4.08 -14.19
N VAL A 250 0.49 4.55 -13.14
CA VAL A 250 0.33 3.81 -11.89
C VAL A 250 -0.96 3.02 -11.99
N LEU A 251 -0.84 1.70 -12.12
CA LEU A 251 -1.94 0.76 -11.99
C LEU A 251 -2.24 0.60 -10.50
N THR A 252 -3.48 0.81 -10.10
CA THR A 252 -3.93 0.51 -8.74
C THR A 252 -5.35 -0.01 -8.76
N GLU A 253 -5.82 -0.41 -7.60
CA GLU A 253 -7.15 -0.87 -7.38
C GLU A 253 -8.16 0.28 -7.49
N GLN A 254 -9.33 0.01 -8.09
CA GLN A 254 -10.46 0.91 -7.90
C GLN A 254 -10.87 0.88 -6.43
N VAL A 255 -10.99 2.06 -5.80
CA VAL A 255 -11.62 2.23 -4.49
C VAL A 255 -13.09 1.84 -4.61
N GLN A 256 -13.45 0.76 -3.94
CA GLN A 256 -14.80 0.21 -3.83
C GLN A 256 -14.78 -0.87 -2.75
N VAL A 257 -15.95 -1.17 -2.19
CA VAL A 257 -16.12 -2.36 -1.35
C VAL A 257 -15.98 -3.62 -2.20
N HIS A 258 -15.21 -4.59 -1.71
CA HIS A 258 -15.07 -5.89 -2.35
C HIS A 258 -14.55 -6.95 -1.36
N PRO A 259 -15.03 -8.21 -1.38
CA PRO A 259 -14.60 -9.26 -0.45
C PRO A 259 -13.09 -9.55 -0.43
N ASN A 260 -12.42 -9.38 -1.57
CA ASN A 260 -10.96 -9.56 -1.69
C ASN A 260 -10.17 -8.25 -1.53
N LYS A 261 -10.84 -7.15 -1.18
CA LYS A 261 -10.24 -5.84 -0.94
C LYS A 261 -10.60 -5.39 0.48
N TYR A 262 -11.18 -4.20 0.61
CA TYR A 262 -11.91 -3.80 1.80
C TYR A 262 -13.36 -4.29 1.71
N PHE A 263 -13.72 -5.25 2.57
CA PHE A 263 -15.08 -5.76 2.67
C PHE A 263 -15.85 -4.98 3.74
N ILE A 264 -17.12 -4.69 3.45
CA ILE A 264 -18.05 -4.17 4.45
C ILE A 264 -19.38 -4.91 4.31
N GLU A 265 -20.00 -5.31 5.42
CA GLU A 265 -21.25 -6.07 5.38
C GLU A 265 -22.49 -5.16 5.49
N SER A 266 -23.10 -4.88 4.33
CA SER A 266 -24.45 -4.32 4.28
C SER A 266 -25.52 -5.41 4.42
N VAL A 267 -26.48 -5.21 5.33
CA VAL A 267 -27.57 -6.13 5.69
C VAL A 267 -28.87 -5.55 5.10
N PRO A 268 -29.42 -6.16 4.04
CA PRO A 268 -30.62 -5.65 3.40
C PRO A 268 -31.78 -5.43 4.38
N GLY A 269 -32.34 -4.22 4.36
CA GLY A 269 -33.50 -3.84 5.18
C GLY A 269 -33.17 -3.45 6.62
N SER A 270 -31.89 -3.45 7.02
CA SER A 270 -31.43 -2.96 8.32
C SER A 270 -30.64 -1.66 8.17
N PHE A 271 -31.12 -0.56 8.77
CA PHE A 271 -30.36 0.69 8.79
C PHE A 271 -29.15 0.65 9.73
N ASN A 272 -29.11 -0.26 10.71
CA ASN A 272 -27.89 -0.52 11.47
C ASN A 272 -27.11 -1.61 10.74
N THR A 273 -26.16 -1.19 9.92
CA THR A 273 -25.42 -2.03 8.98
C THR A 273 -24.06 -1.42 8.65
N GLY A 274 -23.28 -2.05 7.76
CA GLY A 274 -22.04 -1.52 7.21
C GLY A 274 -22.29 -0.37 6.24
N TYR A 275 -21.57 0.73 6.44
CA TYR A 275 -21.58 1.91 5.57
C TYR A 275 -20.19 2.20 5.02
N PHE A 276 -20.09 2.40 3.71
CA PHE A 276 -18.89 2.94 3.06
C PHE A 276 -19.24 4.32 2.50
N LEU A 277 -18.51 5.35 2.90
CA LEU A 277 -18.81 6.75 2.61
C LEU A 277 -17.65 7.42 1.89
N GLU A 278 -17.94 8.46 1.13
CA GLU A 278 -16.95 9.39 0.60
C GLU A 278 -17.33 10.82 0.98
N MET A 279 -16.41 11.57 1.58
CA MET A 279 -16.57 13.03 1.63
C MET A 279 -16.26 13.59 0.25
N ASP A 280 -17.24 14.20 -0.42
CA ASP A 280 -17.06 14.78 -1.76
C ASP A 280 -17.86 16.06 -1.97
N TRP A 281 -17.15 17.19 -2.01
CA TRP A 281 -17.75 18.50 -2.26
C TRP A 281 -18.36 18.66 -3.65
N ARG A 282 -18.02 17.80 -4.62
CA ARG A 282 -18.62 17.82 -5.97
C ARG A 282 -20.12 17.47 -5.94
N LEU A 283 -20.60 16.80 -4.89
CA LEU A 283 -22.03 16.57 -4.67
C LEU A 283 -22.83 17.87 -4.60
N MET A 284 -22.19 18.98 -4.22
CA MET A 284 -22.83 20.30 -4.17
C MET A 284 -23.19 20.82 -5.57
N ASP A 285 -22.45 20.38 -6.59
CA ASP A 285 -22.61 20.79 -7.99
C ASP A 285 -23.33 19.73 -8.84
N SER A 286 -23.72 18.59 -8.25
CA SER A 286 -24.34 17.45 -8.96
C SER A 286 -25.76 17.74 -9.45
N GLY A 287 -26.44 18.71 -8.85
CA GLY A 287 -27.86 19.00 -9.10
C GLY A 287 -28.84 18.05 -8.42
N THR A 288 -28.37 17.03 -7.68
CA THR A 288 -29.22 16.18 -6.84
C THR A 288 -29.46 16.83 -5.47
N GLN A 289 -30.51 16.42 -4.76
CA GLN A 289 -30.80 16.93 -3.40
C GLN A 289 -30.28 15.93 -2.37
N PRO A 290 -29.69 16.40 -1.24
CA PRO A 290 -29.29 15.49 -0.17
C PRO A 290 -30.51 14.88 0.51
N GLY A 291 -30.30 13.73 1.17
CA GLY A 291 -31.31 13.05 1.98
C GLY A 291 -31.73 11.66 1.47
N PHE A 292 -30.98 11.08 0.54
CA PHE A 292 -31.17 9.69 0.11
C PHE A 292 -29.84 8.92 -0.04
N ASP A 293 -29.14 9.10 -1.15
CA ASP A 293 -27.85 8.46 -1.49
C ASP A 293 -26.63 9.31 -1.06
N TRP A 294 -26.86 10.53 -0.59
CA TRP A 294 -25.88 11.37 0.07
C TRP A 294 -26.54 12.31 1.08
N PHE A 295 -25.76 12.87 1.99
CA PHE A 295 -26.24 13.76 3.05
C PHE A 295 -25.25 14.86 3.38
N ARG A 296 -25.64 15.76 4.31
CA ARG A 296 -24.76 16.79 4.85
C ARG A 296 -24.77 16.78 6.37
N VAL A 297 -23.60 16.94 6.97
CA VAL A 297 -23.45 17.26 8.40
C VAL A 297 -22.61 18.53 8.50
N SER A 298 -23.13 19.54 9.21
CA SER A 298 -22.46 20.85 9.36
C SER A 298 -22.06 21.50 8.02
N GLY A 299 -22.84 21.25 6.97
CA GLY A 299 -22.59 21.75 5.61
C GLY A 299 -21.63 20.91 4.78
N ILE A 300 -20.95 19.92 5.36
CA ILE A 300 -20.03 19.02 4.67
C ILE A 300 -20.81 17.88 4.00
N PRO A 301 -20.63 17.64 2.69
CA PRO A 301 -21.32 16.57 1.96
C PRO A 301 -20.61 15.22 2.06
N TYR A 302 -21.41 14.16 2.23
CA TYR A 302 -20.96 12.77 2.28
C TYR A 302 -21.83 11.90 1.36
N GLU A 303 -21.21 11.21 0.42
CA GLU A 303 -21.81 10.17 -0.42
C GLU A 303 -21.93 8.86 0.36
N ILE A 304 -23.00 8.11 0.13
CA ILE A 304 -23.18 6.74 0.62
C ILE A 304 -22.90 5.79 -0.54
N ASN A 305 -21.71 5.21 -0.55
CA ASN A 305 -21.29 4.22 -1.54
C ASN A 305 -21.83 2.82 -1.22
N GLU A 306 -21.86 2.46 0.06
CA GLU A 306 -22.55 1.28 0.57
C GLU A 306 -23.38 1.64 1.81
N PRO A 307 -24.59 1.08 1.99
CA PRO A 307 -25.27 0.17 1.06
C PRO A 307 -25.67 0.83 -0.27
N ASP A 308 -25.63 0.08 -1.38
CA ASP A 308 -26.04 0.56 -2.71
C ASP A 308 -27.47 1.12 -2.68
N ALA A 309 -27.62 2.40 -3.00
CA ALA A 309 -28.91 3.09 -3.02
C ALA A 309 -29.89 2.56 -4.09
N ASN A 310 -29.41 1.76 -5.06
CA ASN A 310 -30.24 1.06 -6.03
C ASN A 310 -30.83 -0.25 -5.50
N ASP A 311 -30.36 -0.76 -4.34
CA ASP A 311 -30.98 -1.91 -3.69
C ASP A 311 -32.41 -1.54 -3.24
N PRO A 312 -33.46 -2.31 -3.62
CA PRO A 312 -34.83 -2.07 -3.16
C PRO A 312 -35.00 -2.06 -1.63
N ALA A 313 -34.06 -2.62 -0.88
CA ALA A 313 -34.03 -2.61 0.58
C ALA A 313 -33.41 -1.33 1.17
N TYR A 314 -32.76 -0.50 0.35
CA TYR A 314 -32.27 0.82 0.75
C TYR A 314 -33.45 1.78 0.96
N THR A 315 -33.39 2.56 2.04
CA THR A 315 -34.48 3.48 2.43
C THR A 315 -33.92 4.72 3.12
N THR A 316 -34.74 5.77 3.27
CA THR A 316 -34.37 6.99 3.99
C THR A 316 -33.96 6.78 5.46
N ALA A 317 -34.27 5.61 6.05
CA ALA A 317 -33.79 5.25 7.38
C ALA A 317 -32.25 5.08 7.41
N HIS A 318 -31.62 4.63 6.31
CA HIS A 318 -30.17 4.46 6.23
C HIS A 318 -29.45 5.80 6.32
N VAL A 319 -29.80 6.74 5.43
CA VAL A 319 -29.25 8.09 5.43
C VAL A 319 -29.55 8.84 6.75
N THR A 320 -30.74 8.64 7.35
CA THR A 320 -31.06 9.23 8.66
C THR A 320 -30.15 8.68 9.75
N TYR A 321 -29.93 7.37 9.79
CA TYR A 321 -29.06 6.72 10.77
C TYR A 321 -27.61 7.20 10.63
N ILE A 322 -27.03 7.11 9.43
CA ILE A 322 -25.60 7.41 9.25
C ILE A 322 -25.32 8.91 9.37
N SER A 323 -26.23 9.78 8.89
CA SER A 323 -26.07 11.23 9.10
C SER A 323 -26.13 11.61 10.58
N GLN A 324 -27.01 10.97 11.36
CA GLN A 324 -27.05 11.17 12.81
C GLN A 324 -25.78 10.65 13.48
N TYR A 325 -25.25 9.49 13.07
CA TYR A 325 -24.01 8.95 13.60
C TYR A 325 -22.82 9.91 13.39
N ILE A 326 -22.66 10.46 12.18
CA ILE A 326 -21.61 11.46 11.91
C ILE A 326 -21.83 12.74 12.72
N ALA A 327 -23.08 13.18 12.91
CA ALA A 327 -23.37 14.31 13.79
C ALA A 327 -23.03 14.02 15.26
N ASP A 328 -23.27 12.80 15.74
CA ASP A 328 -22.91 12.36 17.09
C ASP A 328 -21.39 12.32 17.28
N VAL A 329 -20.63 11.90 16.26
CA VAL A 329 -19.16 11.99 16.24
C VAL A 329 -18.70 13.43 16.40
N GLU A 330 -19.24 14.38 15.59
CA GLU A 330 -18.89 15.79 15.73
C GLU A 330 -19.20 16.32 17.13
N ASN A 331 -20.39 16.02 17.65
CA ASN A 331 -20.82 16.45 18.98
C ASN A 331 -19.91 15.90 20.09
N ALA A 332 -19.51 14.63 19.99
CA ALA A 332 -18.62 14.00 20.95
C ALA A 332 -17.21 14.59 20.93
N LEU A 333 -16.67 14.90 19.73
CA LEU A 333 -15.38 15.59 19.60
C LEU A 333 -15.43 17.04 20.11
N ILE A 334 -16.52 17.77 19.84
CA ILE A 334 -16.76 19.11 20.39
C ILE A 334 -16.84 19.07 21.92
N ALA A 335 -17.55 18.09 22.48
CA ALA A 335 -17.64 17.86 23.92
C ALA A 335 -16.33 17.34 24.51
N LYS A 336 -15.38 16.88 23.68
CA LYS A 336 -14.13 16.22 24.06
C LYS A 336 -14.37 15.02 24.98
N SER A 337 -15.46 14.29 24.76
CA SER A 337 -15.84 13.14 25.59
C SER A 337 -16.76 12.19 24.83
N GLY A 338 -16.56 10.88 25.02
CA GLY A 338 -17.45 9.84 24.46
C GLY A 338 -17.20 9.52 22.99
N TYR A 339 -16.24 10.21 22.35
CA TYR A 339 -15.86 9.95 20.96
C TYR A 339 -15.21 8.56 20.82
N GLU A 340 -14.60 8.01 21.87
CA GLU A 340 -13.98 6.69 21.86
C GLU A 340 -14.97 5.54 21.62
N ALA A 341 -16.26 5.79 21.83
CA ALA A 341 -17.34 4.84 21.53
C ALA A 341 -17.83 4.93 20.07
N LEU A 342 -17.42 5.97 19.33
CA LEU A 342 -17.92 6.30 18.00
C LEU A 342 -16.84 6.26 16.92
N ILE A 343 -15.59 6.54 17.26
CA ILE A 343 -14.47 6.53 16.31
C ILE A 343 -13.35 5.60 16.77
N ASP A 344 -12.68 4.99 15.82
CA ASP A 344 -11.37 4.41 16.04
C ASP A 344 -10.32 5.54 16.07
N VAL A 345 -9.92 5.93 17.29
CA VAL A 345 -9.02 7.07 17.52
C VAL A 345 -7.64 6.83 16.92
N ASP A 346 -7.11 5.60 17.00
CA ASP A 346 -5.76 5.30 16.53
C ASP A 346 -5.74 5.28 14.99
N ASN A 347 -6.79 4.75 14.36
CA ASN A 347 -7.00 4.89 12.92
C ASN A 347 -7.12 6.37 12.47
N PHE A 348 -7.89 7.19 13.18
CA PHE A 348 -8.03 8.62 12.86
C PHE A 348 -6.68 9.33 12.93
N VAL A 349 -5.90 9.07 13.98
CA VAL A 349 -4.55 9.63 14.15
C VAL A 349 -3.66 9.27 12.97
N GLU A 350 -3.57 8.00 12.60
CA GLU A 350 -2.68 7.56 11.53
C GLU A 350 -3.13 8.03 10.14
N HIS A 351 -4.43 7.94 9.84
CA HIS A 351 -4.97 8.41 8.56
C HIS A 351 -4.67 9.89 8.35
N PHE A 352 -5.00 10.72 9.34
CA PHE A 352 -4.78 12.15 9.21
C PHE A 352 -3.33 12.57 9.36
N LEU A 353 -2.49 11.77 10.01
CA LEU A 353 -1.04 11.99 10.03
C LEU A 353 -0.45 11.89 8.62
N ILE A 354 -0.87 10.89 7.84
CA ILE A 354 -0.48 10.78 6.43
C ILE A 354 -0.87 12.04 5.67
N HIS A 355 -2.14 12.44 5.74
CA HIS A 355 -2.64 13.62 5.02
C HIS A 355 -1.94 14.92 5.43
N GLU A 356 -1.66 15.11 6.71
CA GLU A 356 -0.97 16.29 7.21
C GLU A 356 0.51 16.29 6.81
N PHE A 357 1.18 15.14 6.91
CA PHE A 357 2.59 15.03 6.58
C PHE A 357 2.84 15.26 5.09
N VAL A 358 2.07 14.64 4.19
CA VAL A 358 2.21 14.92 2.75
C VAL A 358 1.58 16.24 2.33
N LYS A 359 0.92 16.95 3.27
CA LYS A 359 0.14 18.17 3.04
C LYS A 359 -0.82 18.01 1.86
N ASN A 360 -1.68 16.98 1.93
CA ASN A 360 -2.69 16.75 0.91
C ASN A 360 -3.69 17.91 0.90
N VAL A 361 -3.65 18.72 -0.15
CA VAL A 361 -4.46 19.94 -0.26
C VAL A 361 -5.96 19.66 -0.36
N ASP A 362 -6.35 18.43 -0.72
CA ASP A 362 -7.73 17.99 -0.94
C ASP A 362 -8.34 17.24 0.26
N VAL A 363 -7.62 17.07 1.37
CA VAL A 363 -8.12 16.34 2.57
C VAL A 363 -9.42 16.91 3.14
N GLY A 364 -9.74 18.18 2.88
CA GLY A 364 -11.01 18.83 3.25
C GLY A 364 -12.04 18.94 2.12
N TRP A 365 -11.75 18.42 0.93
CA TRP A 365 -12.51 18.65 -0.30
C TRP A 365 -13.11 17.38 -0.93
N SER A 366 -12.33 16.33 -1.16
CA SER A 366 -12.84 15.11 -1.79
C SER A 366 -11.90 13.92 -1.60
N SER A 367 -12.27 12.73 -2.11
CA SER A 367 -11.37 11.57 -2.13
C SER A 367 -10.98 11.05 -0.74
N VAL A 368 -11.79 11.36 0.29
CA VAL A 368 -11.61 10.87 1.66
C VAL A 368 -12.72 9.87 1.99
N PHE A 369 -12.34 8.61 2.14
CA PHE A 369 -13.26 7.49 2.34
C PHE A 369 -13.38 7.11 3.81
N MET A 370 -14.59 6.77 4.24
CA MET A 370 -14.89 6.36 5.62
C MET A 370 -15.65 5.04 5.61
N ALA A 371 -15.49 4.25 6.66
CA ALA A 371 -16.22 3.01 6.85
C ALA A 371 -16.77 2.93 8.26
N LYS A 372 -17.98 2.39 8.40
CA LYS A 372 -18.61 2.11 9.67
C LYS A 372 -19.35 0.79 9.58
N GLU A 373 -18.79 -0.25 10.18
CA GLU A 373 -19.45 -1.55 10.26
C GLU A 373 -20.66 -1.53 11.22
N ARG A 374 -21.50 -2.55 11.12
CA ARG A 374 -22.62 -2.74 12.04
C ARG A 374 -22.11 -2.81 13.48
N ASP A 375 -22.70 -2.03 14.38
CA ASP A 375 -22.35 -2.01 15.82
C ASP A 375 -20.87 -1.68 16.13
N GLU A 376 -20.09 -1.27 15.13
CA GLU A 376 -18.68 -0.90 15.24
C GLU A 376 -18.47 0.61 15.10
N LYS A 377 -17.23 1.04 15.35
CA LYS A 377 -16.78 2.43 15.27
C LYS A 377 -16.54 2.86 13.82
N LEU A 378 -16.65 4.16 13.59
CA LEU A 378 -16.25 4.80 12.34
C LEU A 378 -14.72 4.86 12.24
N LEU A 379 -14.21 4.59 11.04
CA LEU A 379 -12.80 4.64 10.70
C LEU A 379 -12.59 5.11 9.25
N TYR A 380 -11.35 5.43 8.90
CA TYR A 380 -10.86 5.68 7.55
C TYR A 380 -10.11 4.44 7.06
N PRO A 381 -10.71 3.64 6.16
CA PRO A 381 -10.19 2.31 5.86
C PRO A 381 -8.95 2.34 4.97
N MET A 382 -8.74 3.41 4.22
CA MET A 382 -7.68 3.53 3.22
C MET A 382 -7.35 4.98 2.93
N ILE A 383 -6.28 5.18 2.16
CA ILE A 383 -5.86 6.47 1.61
C ILE A 383 -6.06 6.51 0.09
N TRP A 384 -6.33 7.68 -0.49
CA TRP A 384 -6.52 7.83 -1.93
C TRP A 384 -6.17 9.24 -2.42
N ASP A 385 -5.68 9.34 -3.67
CA ASP A 385 -5.54 10.59 -4.44
C ASP A 385 -4.55 11.62 -3.84
N PHE A 386 -3.26 11.48 -4.16
CA PHE A 386 -2.17 12.30 -3.63
C PHE A 386 -1.30 12.96 -4.72
N ASP A 387 -1.80 13.08 -5.95
CA ASP A 387 -1.07 13.77 -7.02
C ASP A 387 -0.88 15.26 -6.73
N LEU A 388 -1.79 15.89 -5.97
CA LEU A 388 -1.70 17.28 -5.52
C LEU A 388 -0.97 17.48 -4.18
N ALA A 389 -0.42 16.41 -3.61
CA ALA A 389 0.32 16.46 -2.36
C ALA A 389 1.80 16.81 -2.57
N ILE A 390 2.57 16.90 -1.49
CA ILE A 390 4.03 17.06 -1.52
C ILE A 390 4.43 18.28 -2.36
N GLY A 391 3.80 19.41 -2.05
CA GLY A 391 4.05 20.69 -2.70
C GLY A 391 3.64 20.77 -4.18
N ASN A 392 2.68 19.97 -4.66
CA ASN A 392 2.15 20.08 -6.03
C ASN A 392 0.80 20.80 -6.09
N ALA A 393 0.79 22.07 -5.69
CA ALA A 393 -0.32 22.98 -5.90
C ALA A 393 0.20 24.42 -6.03
N ASP A 394 -0.58 25.33 -6.59
CA ASP A 394 -0.19 26.73 -6.80
C ASP A 394 -1.28 27.76 -6.41
N TYR A 395 -2.43 27.26 -5.96
CA TYR A 395 -3.64 28.06 -5.67
C TYR A 395 -3.96 28.15 -4.18
N ILE A 396 -3.18 27.51 -3.31
CA ILE A 396 -3.42 27.42 -1.87
C ILE A 396 -2.12 27.35 -1.08
N ASP A 397 -2.17 27.27 0.25
CA ASP A 397 -0.95 27.00 1.02
C ASP A 397 -0.47 25.56 0.78
N TYR A 398 0.52 25.40 -0.09
CA TYR A 398 1.11 24.13 -0.48
C TYR A 398 2.54 23.94 0.04
N GLY A 399 3.15 24.98 0.65
CA GLY A 399 4.53 24.93 1.13
C GLY A 399 4.72 23.95 2.29
N PRO A 400 5.95 23.62 2.68
CA PRO A 400 6.21 22.61 3.72
C PRO A 400 5.85 23.09 5.14
N GLU A 401 5.62 24.37 5.35
CA GLU A 401 5.30 24.94 6.67
C GLU A 401 3.79 25.02 6.91
N ASN A 402 3.38 25.38 8.13
CA ASN A 402 2.01 25.53 8.62
C ASN A 402 1.18 24.25 8.66
N PHE A 403 0.32 24.16 9.67
CA PHE A 403 -0.67 23.10 9.73
C PHE A 403 -1.77 23.36 8.71
N TYR A 404 -2.17 22.32 7.98
CA TYR A 404 -3.10 22.47 6.88
C TYR A 404 -4.35 21.63 7.07
N GLY A 405 -4.26 20.31 7.09
CA GLY A 405 -5.42 19.42 7.02
C GLY A 405 -6.43 19.65 8.13
N PHE A 406 -5.96 20.01 9.33
CA PHE A 406 -6.79 20.32 10.49
C PHE A 406 -6.98 21.83 10.75
N ALA A 407 -6.56 22.70 9.82
CA ALA A 407 -6.94 24.10 9.90
C ALA A 407 -8.47 24.24 9.88
N SER A 408 -9.00 25.25 10.58
CA SER A 408 -10.44 25.38 10.87
C SER A 408 -11.36 25.42 9.63
N ASN A 409 -10.82 25.76 8.46
CA ASN A 409 -11.51 25.82 7.18
C ASN A 409 -11.22 24.63 6.24
N LYS A 410 -10.57 23.57 6.74
CA LYS A 410 -10.19 22.37 5.97
C LYS A 410 -11.04 21.17 6.37
N ASN A 411 -10.44 20.06 6.81
CA ASN A 411 -11.20 18.89 7.19
C ASN A 411 -11.78 19.09 8.60
N ARG A 412 -13.12 19.03 8.70
CA ARG A 412 -13.83 19.34 9.94
C ARG A 412 -13.59 18.33 11.05
N LEU A 413 -13.63 17.02 10.75
CA LEU A 413 -13.38 15.99 11.77
C LEU A 413 -11.92 16.02 12.23
N PHE A 414 -10.99 16.25 11.30
CA PHE A 414 -9.57 16.43 11.64
C PHE A 414 -9.34 17.68 12.50
N HIS A 415 -9.99 18.79 12.17
CA HIS A 415 -9.93 19.99 13.01
C HIS A 415 -10.44 19.70 14.43
N LEU A 416 -11.62 19.09 14.56
CA LEU A 416 -12.24 18.80 15.85
C LEU A 416 -11.42 17.82 16.69
N MET A 417 -10.84 16.77 16.09
CA MET A 417 -10.00 15.83 16.83
C MET A 417 -8.74 16.50 17.37
N MET A 418 -8.12 17.42 16.61
CA MET A 418 -6.94 18.16 17.05
C MET A 418 -7.25 19.18 18.14
N GLN A 419 -8.53 19.47 18.42
CA GLN A 419 -8.96 20.25 19.59
C GLN A 419 -9.03 19.41 20.89
N VAL A 420 -8.96 18.08 20.80
CA VAL A 420 -8.91 17.17 21.94
C VAL A 420 -7.45 16.98 22.38
N PRO A 421 -7.06 17.42 23.60
CA PRO A 421 -5.66 17.35 24.05
C PRO A 421 -5.05 15.95 23.99
N GLU A 422 -5.83 14.93 24.35
CA GLU A 422 -5.40 13.53 24.40
C GLU A 422 -5.11 12.99 23.00
N ILE A 423 -5.96 13.31 22.01
CA ILE A 423 -5.74 12.90 20.61
C ILE A 423 -4.54 13.63 20.04
N ARG A 424 -4.41 14.94 20.30
CA ARG A 424 -3.29 15.75 19.84
C ARG A 424 -1.94 15.26 20.37
N LEU A 425 -1.90 14.77 21.62
CA LEU A 425 -0.73 14.11 22.18
C LEU A 425 -0.40 12.82 21.42
N ARG A 426 -1.39 11.95 21.18
CA ARG A 426 -1.20 10.72 20.38
C ARG A 426 -0.71 11.01 18.97
N PHE A 427 -1.23 12.06 18.34
CA PHE A 427 -0.82 12.49 17.00
C PHE A 427 0.66 12.88 16.97
N ARG A 428 1.12 13.66 17.95
CA ARG A 428 2.54 14.01 18.09
C ARG A 428 3.40 12.77 18.34
N ASP A 429 2.98 11.90 19.24
CA ASP A 429 3.77 10.72 19.61
C ASP A 429 3.89 9.78 18.39
N ARG A 430 2.79 9.51 17.67
CA ARG A 430 2.83 8.72 16.43
C ARG A 430 3.66 9.37 15.33
N PHE A 431 3.65 10.70 15.23
CA PHE A 431 4.53 11.41 14.29
C PHE A 431 6.00 11.28 14.66
N ASN A 432 6.35 11.32 15.95
CA ASN A 432 7.72 11.10 16.40
C ASN A 432 8.20 9.69 16.03
N ASP A 433 7.37 8.65 16.25
CA ASP A 433 7.70 7.28 15.84
C ASP A 433 7.94 7.20 14.33
N PHE A 434 7.05 7.81 13.54
CA PHE A 434 7.23 7.90 12.08
C PHE A 434 8.53 8.63 11.71
N TYR A 435 8.79 9.78 12.33
CA TYR A 435 9.93 10.64 12.01
C TYR A 435 11.27 9.93 12.27
N PHE A 436 11.41 9.23 13.40
CA PHE A 436 12.68 8.62 13.79
C PHE A 436 12.91 7.24 13.16
N ASP A 437 11.86 6.43 13.00
CA ASP A 437 12.02 5.03 12.63
C ASP A 437 11.64 4.75 11.16
N GLU A 438 10.60 5.40 10.63
CA GLU A 438 9.96 5.03 9.36
C GLU A 438 10.33 5.98 8.21
N LEU A 439 10.42 7.28 8.48
CA LEU A 439 10.73 8.31 7.50
C LEU A 439 12.11 8.11 6.83
N PRO A 440 13.19 7.72 7.53
CA PRO A 440 14.47 7.44 6.87
C PRO A 440 14.35 6.36 5.78
N ILE A 441 13.58 5.30 6.05
CA ILE A 441 13.33 4.19 5.11
C ILE A 441 12.54 4.70 3.90
N LEU A 442 11.51 5.53 4.13
CA LEU A 442 10.74 6.15 3.06
C LEU A 442 11.61 7.06 2.18
N LEU A 443 12.49 7.86 2.77
CA LEU A 443 13.36 8.78 2.04
C LEU A 443 14.43 8.03 1.23
N GLU A 444 14.93 6.90 1.71
CA GLU A 444 15.85 6.02 0.96
C GLU A 444 15.17 5.34 -0.23
N MET A 445 13.90 4.95 -0.09
CA MET A 445 13.10 4.33 -1.15
C MET A 445 12.99 5.23 -2.40
N ILE A 446 12.88 6.55 -2.24
CA ILE A 446 12.59 7.49 -3.35
C ILE A 446 13.67 7.48 -4.45
N PRO A 447 14.96 7.73 -4.18
CA PRO A 447 15.99 7.68 -5.21
C PRO A 447 16.15 6.28 -5.83
N VAL A 448 15.95 5.21 -5.05
CA VAL A 448 15.99 3.83 -5.55
C VAL A 448 14.88 3.59 -6.57
N LEU A 449 13.63 3.97 -6.23
CA LEU A 449 12.49 3.85 -7.13
C LEU A 449 12.69 4.70 -8.38
N SER A 450 13.15 5.95 -8.24
CA SER A 450 13.46 6.84 -9.36
C SER A 450 14.46 6.22 -10.34
N ALA A 451 15.56 5.67 -9.81
CA ALA A 451 16.58 5.01 -10.63
C ALA A 451 16.01 3.78 -11.37
N SER A 452 15.15 2.99 -10.71
CA SER A 452 14.51 1.82 -11.32
C SER A 452 13.59 2.18 -12.49
N LEU A 453 12.97 3.36 -12.47
CA LEU A 453 11.98 3.82 -13.44
C LEU A 453 12.59 4.62 -14.61
N ASN A 454 13.89 4.92 -14.58
CA ASN A 454 14.52 5.87 -15.50
C ASN A 454 14.17 5.61 -16.98
N THR A 455 14.23 4.35 -17.43
CA THR A 455 13.91 3.98 -18.82
C THR A 455 12.47 4.36 -19.20
N GLN A 456 11.50 3.99 -18.36
CA GLN A 456 10.08 4.23 -18.60
C GLN A 456 9.73 5.72 -18.49
N VAL A 457 10.38 6.43 -17.57
CA VAL A 457 10.24 7.87 -17.39
C VAL A 457 10.72 8.63 -18.62
N GLN A 458 11.87 8.27 -19.19
CA GLN A 458 12.36 8.90 -20.43
C GLN A 458 11.38 8.68 -21.59
N ALA A 459 10.84 7.46 -21.73
CA ALA A 459 9.82 7.17 -22.74
C ALA A 459 8.52 7.99 -22.50
N ASN A 460 8.09 8.11 -21.25
CA ASN A 460 6.93 8.91 -20.86
C ASN A 460 7.11 10.38 -21.24
N PHE A 461 8.21 11.02 -20.87
CA PHE A 461 8.43 12.45 -21.17
C PHE A 461 8.82 12.72 -22.63
N THR A 462 9.30 11.71 -23.37
CA THR A 462 9.40 11.78 -24.83
C THR A 462 8.02 11.87 -25.48
N LYS A 463 7.04 11.10 -24.96
CA LYS A 463 5.66 11.11 -25.45
C LYS A 463 4.88 12.35 -24.98
N TRP A 464 5.04 12.68 -23.70
CA TRP A 464 4.35 13.76 -23.00
C TRP A 464 5.37 14.79 -22.54
N ASN A 465 5.82 15.64 -23.47
CA ASN A 465 6.83 16.64 -23.19
C ASN A 465 6.25 17.80 -22.36
N ILE A 466 6.15 17.61 -21.06
CA ILE A 466 5.55 18.58 -20.12
C ILE A 466 6.55 19.19 -19.13
N LEU A 467 7.78 18.67 -19.04
CA LEU A 467 8.75 19.09 -18.01
C LEU A 467 9.02 20.60 -18.04
N ASN A 468 9.15 21.18 -19.24
CA ASN A 468 9.39 22.61 -19.46
C ASN A 468 8.11 23.47 -19.60
N HIS A 469 6.95 22.88 -19.33
CA HIS A 469 5.65 23.55 -19.50
C HIS A 469 4.90 23.62 -18.19
N TYR A 470 4.12 24.69 -18.01
CA TYR A 470 3.16 24.74 -16.93
C TYR A 470 2.03 23.74 -17.18
N VAL A 471 1.77 22.89 -16.19
CA VAL A 471 0.62 22.01 -16.10
C VAL A 471 -0.02 22.34 -14.76
N TRP A 472 -1.32 22.65 -14.76
CA TRP A 472 -2.01 22.94 -13.50
C TRP A 472 -1.99 21.70 -12.58
N PRO A 473 -1.75 21.85 -11.27
CA PRO A 473 -1.46 23.08 -10.51
C PRO A 473 0.02 23.23 -10.11
N ASN A 474 0.97 23.00 -11.02
CA ASN A 474 2.39 23.01 -10.67
C ASN A 474 2.88 24.39 -10.19
N PRO A 475 3.48 24.49 -9.00
CA PRO A 475 4.03 25.75 -8.52
C PRO A 475 5.30 26.16 -9.27
N PRO A 476 5.73 27.44 -9.16
CA PRO A 476 6.91 27.96 -9.84
C PRO A 476 8.19 27.15 -9.62
N GLU A 477 8.39 26.62 -8.41
CA GLU A 477 9.55 25.79 -8.04
C GLU A 477 9.63 24.54 -8.90
N MET A 478 8.50 23.86 -9.13
CA MET A 478 8.42 22.73 -10.05
C MET A 478 8.62 23.14 -11.51
N LEU A 479 8.43 24.40 -11.90
CA LEU A 479 8.71 24.85 -13.27
C LEU A 479 10.20 25.14 -13.50
N VAL A 480 10.93 25.49 -12.44
CA VAL A 480 12.38 25.66 -12.48
C VAL A 480 13.08 24.30 -12.67
N GLU A 481 12.57 23.26 -12.01
CA GLU A 481 13.09 21.89 -12.10
C GLU A 481 12.67 21.18 -13.39
N ASN A 482 13.31 21.48 -14.51
CA ASN A 482 12.88 20.99 -15.82
C ASN A 482 13.38 19.58 -16.21
N THR A 483 13.87 18.80 -15.25
CA THR A 483 14.27 17.40 -15.43
C THR A 483 13.50 16.52 -14.46
N HIS A 484 13.31 15.23 -14.78
CA HIS A 484 12.69 14.30 -13.84
C HIS A 484 13.47 14.19 -12.53
N ASP A 485 14.80 14.13 -12.59
CA ASP A 485 15.65 14.10 -11.38
C ASP A 485 15.42 15.35 -10.50
N GLY A 486 15.37 16.54 -11.11
CA GLY A 486 15.03 17.78 -10.38
C GLY A 486 13.66 17.72 -9.70
N GLN A 487 12.65 17.13 -10.35
CA GLN A 487 11.32 16.92 -9.75
C GLN A 487 11.35 15.95 -8.57
N VAL A 488 12.18 14.90 -8.65
CA VAL A 488 12.40 13.95 -7.55
C VAL A 488 13.13 14.64 -6.39
N GLN A 489 14.13 15.47 -6.67
CA GLN A 489 14.80 16.27 -5.64
C GLN A 489 13.85 17.28 -4.98
N TYR A 490 12.93 17.88 -5.74
CA TYR A 490 11.87 18.73 -5.18
C TYR A 490 10.99 17.97 -4.18
N VAL A 491 10.56 16.75 -4.53
CA VAL A 491 9.78 15.87 -3.64
C VAL A 491 10.56 15.53 -2.37
N ILE A 492 11.83 15.11 -2.48
CA ILE A 492 12.68 14.79 -1.33
C ILE A 492 12.90 16.03 -0.45
N GLY A 493 13.18 17.18 -1.06
CA GLY A 493 13.38 18.44 -0.36
C GLY A 493 12.13 18.88 0.41
N PHE A 494 10.95 18.74 -0.21
CA PHE A 494 9.67 19.03 0.45
C PHE A 494 9.46 18.15 1.68
N LEU A 495 9.60 16.83 1.55
CA LEU A 495 9.37 15.90 2.65
C LEU A 495 10.32 16.15 3.82
N ASN A 496 11.60 16.43 3.56
CA ASN A 496 12.57 16.78 4.59
C ASN A 496 12.21 18.08 5.31
N ALA A 497 11.90 19.15 4.55
CA ALA A 497 11.53 20.43 5.13
C ALA A 497 10.23 20.32 5.96
N ARG A 498 9.26 19.57 5.45
CA ARG A 498 7.97 19.32 6.11
C ARG A 498 8.15 18.52 7.40
N ALA A 499 8.97 17.48 7.38
CA ALA A 499 9.27 16.67 8.55
C ALA A 499 9.92 17.50 9.66
N ALA A 500 10.97 18.26 9.32
CA ALA A 500 11.67 19.13 10.26
C ALA A 500 10.73 20.19 10.85
N TRP A 501 9.93 20.85 9.99
CA TRP A 501 8.97 21.85 10.44
C TRP A 501 7.92 21.25 11.37
N MET A 502 7.30 20.11 11.03
CA MET A 502 6.30 19.47 11.88
C MET A 502 6.88 19.06 13.23
N LEU A 503 8.12 18.54 13.27
CA LEU A 503 8.79 18.16 14.50
C LEU A 503 8.94 19.35 15.45
N GLU A 504 9.36 20.51 14.93
CA GLU A 504 9.49 21.73 15.72
C GLU A 504 8.13 22.31 16.11
N ALA A 505 7.18 22.38 15.17
CA ALA A 505 5.86 22.96 15.38
C ALA A 505 5.07 22.23 16.48
N MET A 506 5.18 20.90 16.56
CA MET A 506 4.50 20.08 17.57
C MET A 506 5.08 20.18 18.99
N LEU A 507 6.23 20.85 19.15
CA LEU A 507 6.85 21.14 20.45
C LEU A 507 6.45 22.51 21.02
N THR A 508 5.68 23.29 20.28
CA THR A 508 5.28 24.65 20.69
C THR A 508 4.16 24.63 21.74
N GLU A 509 4.15 25.64 22.60
CA GLU A 509 3.05 25.86 23.55
C GLU A 509 1.70 26.08 22.82
N ASP A 510 1.73 26.71 21.63
CA ASP A 510 0.54 26.88 20.79
C ASP A 510 -0.03 25.52 20.36
N TYR A 511 0.81 24.60 19.87
CA TYR A 511 0.39 23.24 19.58
C TYR A 511 -0.16 22.55 20.84
N GLU A 512 0.53 22.61 21.98
CA GLU A 512 0.07 22.01 23.23
C GLU A 512 -1.29 22.55 23.70
N ASN A 513 -1.59 23.82 23.41
CA ASN A 513 -2.86 24.46 23.75
C ASN A 513 -3.93 24.32 22.66
N GLY A 514 -3.62 23.71 21.52
CA GLY A 514 -4.56 23.56 20.39
C GLY A 514 -4.81 24.85 19.62
N VAL A 515 -3.86 25.78 19.66
CA VAL A 515 -3.85 27.05 18.95
C VAL A 515 -3.04 26.85 17.68
N PHE A 516 -3.68 26.98 16.52
CA PHE A 516 -3.11 26.65 15.20
C PHE A 516 -3.36 27.75 14.18
#